data_AF-A0A1R1CZ95-F1
#
_entry.id   AF-A0A1R1CZ95-F1
#
_cell.length_a   1.000
_cell.length_b   1.000
_cell.length_c   1.000
_cell.angle_alpha   90.00
_cell.angle_beta   90.00
_cell.angle_gamma   90.00
#
_symmetry.space_group_name_H-M   'P 1'
#
loop_
_entity.id
_entity.type
_entity.pdbx_description
1 polymer ?
#
loop_
_entity_poly.entity_id
_entity_poly.type
_entity_poly.pdbx_seq_one_letter_code
_entity_poly.pdbx_strand_id
1 'polypeptide(L)'
;MSMPLTKIYEAELQSPPTHEELQLIHIAIILPLAHAVVERNRGELERKARSLRSIFTKAADLIIVRMKSDLAANTRQLVLKGITVGLYSSAYENVVYRFNCRGFEQEISLPNEYIRSEINRHIAAYSSSIFLKNVSC
;
A
#
# COMPACT_ATOMS: atom_id res chain seq x y z
N MET A 1 36.73 -39.13 5.22
CA MET A 1 36.22 -38.27 4.13
C MET A 1 35.06 -37.45 4.66
N SER A 2 35.11 -36.16 4.38
CA SER A 2 34.33 -35.06 4.92
C SER A 2 32.82 -35.18 4.66
N MET A 3 32.02 -34.95 5.71
CA MET A 3 30.58 -34.71 5.59
C MET A 3 30.33 -33.34 4.92
N PRO A 4 29.39 -33.23 3.98
CA PRO A 4 29.06 -31.95 3.37
C PRO A 4 28.25 -31.09 4.37
N LEU A 5 28.82 -29.93 4.74
CA LEU A 5 28.23 -28.93 5.64
C LEU A 5 27.02 -28.17 5.04
N THR A 6 26.53 -28.55 3.86
CA THR A 6 25.52 -27.80 3.12
C THR A 6 24.08 -28.02 3.57
N LYS A 7 23.79 -29.01 4.42
CA LYS A 7 22.40 -29.29 4.85
C LYS A 7 21.96 -28.65 6.17
N ILE A 8 22.83 -27.92 6.85
CA ILE A 8 22.51 -27.32 8.17
C ILE A 8 22.08 -25.84 8.05
N TYR A 9 22.37 -25.17 6.93
CA TYR A 9 22.13 -23.72 6.79
C TYR A 9 20.83 -23.31 6.08
N GLU A 10 20.08 -24.23 5.47
CA GLU A 10 18.88 -23.86 4.68
C GLU A 10 17.59 -23.81 5.50
N ALA A 11 17.54 -24.43 6.68
CA ALA A 11 16.29 -24.58 7.44
C ALA A 11 15.99 -23.41 8.40
N GLU A 12 16.97 -22.55 8.72
CA GLU A 12 16.83 -21.52 9.77
C GLU A 12 16.75 -20.08 9.26
N LEU A 13 16.99 -19.81 7.97
CA LEU A 13 17.04 -18.44 7.44
C LEU A 13 15.80 -17.95 6.70
N GLN A 14 14.73 -18.74 6.64
CA GLN A 14 13.53 -18.39 5.88
C GLN A 14 12.29 -18.52 6.75
N SER A 15 12.08 -17.50 7.59
CA SER A 15 10.83 -17.37 8.32
C SER A 15 9.75 -16.85 7.36
N PRO A 16 8.69 -17.63 7.07
CA PRO A 16 7.60 -17.13 6.25
C PRO A 16 6.97 -15.88 6.91
N PRO A 17 6.44 -14.95 6.10
CA PRO A 17 5.81 -13.75 6.63
C PRO A 17 4.60 -14.12 7.49
N THR A 18 4.49 -13.49 8.66
CA THR A 18 3.31 -13.58 9.51
C THR A 18 2.10 -12.89 8.86
N HIS A 19 0.89 -13.17 9.35
CA HIS A 19 -0.33 -12.53 8.81
C HIS A 19 -0.26 -11.00 8.87
N GLU A 20 0.26 -10.44 9.96
CA GLU A 20 0.45 -8.99 10.11
C GLU A 20 1.42 -8.43 9.06
N GLU A 21 2.47 -9.19 8.73
CA GLU A 21 3.47 -8.78 7.72
C GLU A 21 2.90 -8.83 6.31
N LEU A 22 2.08 -9.84 6.01
CA LEU A 22 1.33 -9.89 4.76
C LEU A 22 0.36 -8.71 4.62
N GLN A 23 -0.28 -8.28 5.72
CA GLN A 23 -1.11 -7.07 5.71
C GLN A 23 -0.28 -5.81 5.44
N LEU A 24 0.91 -5.68 6.04
CA LEU A 24 1.81 -4.55 5.77
C LEU A 24 2.27 -4.51 4.33
N ILE A 25 2.60 -5.67 3.74
CA ILE A 25 2.96 -5.80 2.32
C ILE A 25 1.78 -5.37 1.45
N HIS A 26 0.57 -5.82 1.77
CA HIS A 26 -0.64 -5.44 1.03
C HIS A 26 -0.89 -3.92 1.08
N ILE A 27 -0.77 -3.31 2.26
CA ILE A 27 -0.88 -1.85 2.43
C ILE A 27 0.22 -1.13 1.63
N ALA A 28 1.44 -1.69 1.62
CA ALA A 28 2.57 -1.13 0.88
C ALA A 28 2.34 -1.09 -0.64
N ILE A 29 1.54 -2.02 -1.17
CA ILE A 29 1.19 -2.09 -2.58
C ILE A 29 0.01 -1.16 -2.91
N ILE A 30 -1.07 -1.26 -2.15
CA ILE A 30 -2.33 -0.61 -2.50
C ILE A 30 -2.32 0.88 -2.14
N LEU A 31 -1.78 1.26 -0.97
CA LEU A 31 -1.89 2.63 -0.48
C LEU A 31 -1.19 3.66 -1.38
N PRO A 32 0.02 3.40 -1.95
CA PRO A 32 0.63 4.32 -2.92
C PRO A 32 -0.21 4.50 -4.18
N LEU A 33 -0.84 3.43 -4.66
CA LEU A 33 -1.71 3.47 -5.84
C LEU A 33 -2.97 4.30 -5.56
N ALA A 34 -3.60 4.08 -4.41
CA ALA A 34 -4.76 4.87 -3.98
C ALA A 34 -4.40 6.35 -3.83
N HIS A 35 -3.25 6.65 -3.24
CA HIS A 35 -2.74 8.01 -3.10
C HIS A 35 -2.54 8.70 -4.47
N ALA A 36 -1.93 8.02 -5.44
CA ALA A 36 -1.75 8.55 -6.80
C ALA A 36 -3.09 8.87 -7.49
N VAL A 37 -4.11 8.02 -7.29
CA VAL A 37 -5.46 8.28 -7.81
C VAL A 37 -6.09 9.51 -7.16
N VAL A 38 -5.94 9.70 -5.84
CA VAL A 38 -6.45 10.89 -5.16
C VAL A 38 -5.73 12.16 -5.61
N GLU A 39 -4.41 12.14 -5.76
CA GLU A 39 -3.65 13.30 -6.28
C GLU A 39 -4.10 13.67 -7.69
N ARG A 40 -4.34 12.68 -8.57
CA ARG A 40 -4.91 12.92 -9.89
C ARG A 40 -6.31 13.54 -9.81
N ASN A 41 -7.19 12.97 -8.99
CA ASN A 41 -8.56 13.46 -8.82
C ASN A 41 -8.58 14.90 -8.28
N ARG A 42 -7.69 15.23 -7.34
CA ARG A 42 -7.49 16.59 -6.84
C ARG A 42 -7.15 17.57 -7.97
N GLY A 43 -6.22 17.22 -8.84
CA GLY A 43 -5.85 18.03 -10.01
C GLY A 43 -7.00 18.22 -11.01
N GLU A 44 -7.84 17.20 -11.19
CA GLU A 44 -9.05 17.30 -12.03
C GLU A 44 -10.13 18.20 -11.41
N LEU A 45 -10.34 18.10 -10.09
CA LEU A 45 -11.27 18.95 -9.35
C LEU A 45 -10.86 20.42 -9.41
N GLU A 46 -9.55 20.70 -9.35
CA GLU A 46 -9.00 22.04 -9.49
C GLU A 46 -9.30 22.67 -10.87
N ARG A 47 -9.34 21.86 -11.92
CA ARG A 47 -9.63 22.30 -13.30
C ARG A 47 -11.13 22.44 -13.59
N LYS A 48 -11.97 21.56 -13.05
CA LYS A 48 -13.38 21.41 -13.47
C LYS A 48 -14.40 22.12 -12.55
N ALA A 49 -14.12 22.28 -11.26
CA ALA A 49 -15.10 22.84 -10.33
C ALA A 49 -15.12 24.39 -10.40
N ARG A 50 -16.31 24.99 -10.54
CA ARG A 50 -16.48 26.46 -10.59
C ARG A 50 -16.81 27.06 -9.22
N SER A 51 -17.86 26.58 -8.56
CA SER A 51 -18.40 27.25 -7.35
C SER A 51 -17.93 26.64 -6.04
N LEU A 52 -17.66 25.33 -6.00
CA LEU A 52 -17.26 24.60 -4.78
C LEU A 52 -15.82 24.05 -4.84
N ARG A 53 -15.03 24.55 -5.80
CA ARG A 53 -13.67 24.05 -6.05
C ARG A 53 -12.80 24.05 -4.80
N SER A 54 -12.82 25.15 -4.06
CA SER A 54 -12.00 25.31 -2.86
C SER A 54 -12.33 24.28 -1.78
N ILE A 55 -13.60 23.87 -1.67
CA ILE A 55 -14.04 22.87 -0.69
C ILE A 55 -13.56 21.48 -1.12
N PHE A 56 -13.78 21.09 -2.38
CA PHE A 56 -13.36 19.78 -2.88
C PHE A 56 -11.83 19.62 -2.89
N THR A 57 -11.10 20.66 -3.28
CA THR A 57 -9.64 20.66 -3.27
C THR A 57 -9.07 20.56 -1.85
N LYS A 58 -9.60 21.33 -0.89
CA LYS A 58 -9.20 21.22 0.52
C LYS A 58 -9.54 19.86 1.12
N ALA A 59 -10.70 19.29 0.80
CA ALA A 59 -11.06 17.95 1.26
C ALA A 59 -10.09 16.91 0.71
N ALA A 60 -9.76 16.97 -0.58
CA ALA A 60 -8.77 16.09 -1.19
C ALA A 60 -7.37 16.29 -0.58
N ASP A 61 -6.96 17.53 -0.29
CA ASP A 61 -5.69 17.83 0.39
C ASP A 61 -5.61 17.19 1.77
N LEU A 62 -6.70 17.21 2.55
CA LEU A 62 -6.77 16.52 3.84
C LEU A 62 -6.62 15.00 3.70
N ILE A 63 -7.25 14.38 2.68
CA ILE A 63 -7.08 12.95 2.38
C ILE A 63 -5.61 12.67 2.07
N ILE A 64 -5.01 13.47 1.18
CA ILE A 64 -3.63 13.29 0.72
C ILE A 64 -2.64 13.39 1.89
N VAL A 65 -2.78 14.39 2.76
CA VAL A 65 -1.91 14.56 3.93
C VAL A 65 -1.99 13.34 4.85
N ARG A 66 -3.19 12.83 5.09
CA ARG A 66 -3.39 11.64 5.93
C ARG A 66 -2.80 10.39 5.29
N MET A 67 -3.07 10.16 4.01
CA MET A 67 -2.47 9.06 3.25
C MET A 67 -0.94 9.11 3.26
N LYS A 68 -0.32 10.30 3.12
CA LYS A 68 1.13 10.46 3.20
C LYS A 68 1.69 10.09 4.58
N SER A 69 0.99 10.46 5.64
CA SER A 69 1.36 10.06 7.01
C SER A 69 1.30 8.54 7.17
N ASP A 70 0.22 7.93 6.72
CA ASP A 70 0.01 6.48 6.84
C ASP A 70 0.99 5.68 5.96
N LEU A 71 1.33 6.20 4.77
CA LEU A 71 2.40 5.67 3.92
C LEU A 71 3.76 5.72 4.63
N ALA A 72 4.11 6.85 5.23
CA ALA A 72 5.36 6.99 5.96
C ALA A 72 5.44 6.03 7.16
N ALA A 73 4.33 5.84 7.87
CA ALA A 73 4.23 4.88 8.96
C ALA A 73 4.41 3.44 8.46
N ASN A 74 3.73 3.07 7.37
CA ASN A 74 3.84 1.74 6.77
C ASN A 74 5.28 1.46 6.28
N THR A 75 5.90 2.40 5.56
CA THR A 75 7.29 2.26 5.10
C THR A 75 8.26 2.08 6.27
N ARG A 76 8.07 2.82 7.38
CA ARG A 76 8.89 2.63 8.59
C ARG A 76 8.70 1.23 9.17
N GLN A 77 7.47 0.73 9.23
CA GLN A 77 7.19 -0.62 9.75
C GLN A 77 7.79 -1.72 8.87
N LEU A 78 7.75 -1.59 7.54
CA LEU A 78 8.41 -2.52 6.62
C LEU A 78 9.92 -2.57 6.87
N VAL A 79 10.57 -1.41 6.95
CA VAL A 79 12.02 -1.32 7.21
C VAL A 79 12.37 -1.93 8.57
N LEU A 80 11.62 -1.62 9.63
CA LEU A 80 11.84 -2.18 10.97
C LEU A 80 11.70 -3.71 11.00
N LYS A 81 10.82 -4.28 10.17
CA LYS A 81 10.60 -5.73 10.07
C LYS A 81 11.51 -6.42 9.05
N GLY A 82 12.38 -5.68 8.36
CA GLY A 82 13.27 -6.21 7.33
C GLY A 82 12.51 -6.72 6.08
N ILE A 83 11.45 -6.00 5.70
CA ILE A 83 10.59 -6.34 4.56
C ILE A 83 10.82 -5.34 3.44
N THR A 84 11.04 -5.84 2.22
CA THR A 84 11.09 -5.02 1.00
C THR A 84 10.05 -5.51 0.02
N VAL A 85 9.43 -4.58 -0.71
CA VAL A 85 8.40 -4.86 -1.72
C VAL A 85 8.75 -4.09 -2.99
N GLY A 86 8.70 -4.76 -4.14
CA GLY A 86 9.00 -4.17 -5.43
C GLY A 86 8.04 -4.66 -6.52
N LEU A 87 7.76 -3.78 -7.48
CA LEU A 87 7.05 -4.17 -8.69
C LEU A 87 7.96 -5.06 -9.53
N TYR A 88 7.52 -6.27 -9.84
CA TYR A 88 8.28 -7.22 -10.65
C TYR A 88 7.82 -7.23 -12.10
N SER A 89 6.51 -7.32 -12.32
CA SER A 89 5.92 -7.30 -13.66
C SER A 89 4.53 -6.68 -13.63
N SER A 90 4.15 -6.04 -14.73
CA SER A 90 2.82 -5.48 -14.93
C SER A 90 2.30 -5.93 -16.29
N ALA A 91 1.29 -6.79 -16.29
CA ALA A 91 0.57 -7.23 -17.47
C ALA A 91 -0.83 -6.59 -17.54
N TYR A 92 -1.55 -6.81 -18.66
CA TYR A 92 -2.87 -6.20 -18.88
C TYR A 92 -3.91 -6.65 -17.85
N GLU A 93 -3.84 -7.91 -17.40
CA GLU A 93 -4.82 -8.49 -16.47
C GLU A 93 -4.34 -8.52 -15.02
N ASN A 94 -3.03 -8.70 -14.80
CA ASN A 94 -2.43 -8.92 -13.48
C ASN A 94 -1.17 -8.08 -13.27
N VAL A 95 -0.93 -7.70 -12.02
CA VAL A 95 0.30 -7.04 -11.56
C VAL A 95 1.00 -7.96 -10.58
N VAL A 96 2.27 -8.23 -10.83
CA VAL A 96 3.11 -9.09 -10.00
C VAL A 96 4.06 -8.23 -9.17
N TYR A 97 3.96 -8.39 -7.85
CA TYR A 97 4.88 -7.81 -6.89
C TYR A 97 5.77 -8.90 -6.32
N ARG A 98 7.05 -8.58 -6.13
CA ARG A 98 8.00 -9.44 -5.43
C ARG A 98 8.31 -8.80 -4.10
N PHE A 99 8.26 -9.59 -3.03
CA PHE A 99 8.63 -9.13 -1.71
C PHE A 99 9.67 -10.04 -1.09
N ASN A 100 10.54 -9.45 -0.29
CA ASN A 100 11.53 -10.16 0.50
C ASN A 100 11.27 -9.87 1.98
N CYS A 101 11.06 -10.92 2.76
CA CYS A 101 10.89 -10.85 4.21
C CYS A 101 12.08 -11.58 4.86
N ARG A 102 13.09 -10.82 5.31
CA ARG A 102 14.26 -11.38 6.02
C ARG A 102 14.96 -12.53 5.28
N GLY A 103 15.03 -12.47 3.94
CA GLY A 103 15.64 -13.51 3.11
C GLY A 103 14.63 -14.51 2.52
N PHE A 104 13.37 -14.50 2.95
CA PHE A 104 12.28 -15.23 2.30
C PHE A 104 11.71 -14.39 1.15
N GLU A 105 11.91 -14.86 -0.08
CA GLU A 105 11.46 -14.16 -1.28
C GLU A 105 10.24 -14.84 -1.89
N GLN A 106 9.19 -14.08 -2.14
CA GLN A 106 7.95 -14.58 -2.73
C GLN A 106 7.32 -13.54 -3.66
N GLU A 107 6.53 -14.04 -4.61
CA GLU A 107 5.76 -13.22 -5.55
C GLU A 107 4.27 -13.25 -5.20
N ILE A 108 3.61 -12.13 -5.41
CA ILE A 108 2.16 -11.96 -5.29
C ILE A 108 1.65 -11.44 -6.63
N SER A 109 0.78 -12.22 -7.26
CA SER A 109 0.04 -11.79 -8.44
C SER A 109 -1.33 -11.25 -8.01
N LEU A 110 -1.60 -10.00 -8.34
CA LEU A 110 -2.85 -9.33 -8.03
C LEU A 110 -3.59 -8.99 -9.34
N PRO A 111 -4.87 -9.38 -9.49
CA PRO A 111 -5.67 -8.96 -10.62
C PRO A 111 -5.89 -7.44 -10.60
N ASN A 112 -5.87 -6.82 -11.77
CA ASN A 112 -6.12 -5.38 -11.91
C ASN A 112 -7.51 -4.97 -11.36
N GLU A 113 -8.51 -5.83 -11.51
CA GLU A 113 -9.84 -5.60 -10.93
C GLU A 113 -9.82 -5.57 -9.40
N TYR A 114 -9.06 -6.48 -8.78
CA TYR A 114 -8.88 -6.51 -7.33
C TYR A 114 -8.19 -5.23 -6.84
N ILE A 115 -7.09 -4.82 -7.49
CA ILE A 115 -6.38 -3.58 -7.15
C ILE A 115 -7.30 -2.37 -7.24
N ARG A 116 -8.12 -2.26 -8.31
CA ARG A 116 -9.09 -1.17 -8.46
C ARG A 116 -10.14 -1.17 -7.34
N SER A 117 -10.66 -2.33 -6.97
CA SER A 117 -11.61 -2.48 -5.86
C SER A 117 -11.00 -2.02 -4.53
N GLU A 118 -9.77 -2.45 -4.23
CA GLU A 118 -9.05 -2.04 -3.02
C GLU A 118 -8.75 -0.53 -3.00
N ILE A 119 -8.33 0.05 -4.12
CA ILE A 119 -8.13 1.51 -4.25
C ILE A 119 -9.42 2.25 -3.89
N ASN A 120 -10.55 1.87 -4.49
CA ASN A 120 -11.84 2.51 -4.22
C ASN A 120 -12.25 2.38 -2.76
N ARG A 121 -12.03 1.20 -2.16
CA ARG A 121 -12.30 0.95 -0.74
C ARG A 121 -11.46 1.87 0.16
N HIS A 122 -10.16 1.99 -0.10
CA HIS A 122 -9.29 2.88 0.66
C HIS A 122 -9.74 4.34 0.53
N ILE A 123 -10.00 4.82 -0.68
CA ILE A 123 -10.48 6.20 -0.90
C ILE A 123 -11.78 6.47 -0.14
N ALA A 124 -12.73 5.52 -0.17
CA ALA A 124 -14.00 5.64 0.56
C ALA A 124 -13.79 5.68 2.09
N ALA A 125 -12.89 4.85 2.61
CA ALA A 125 -12.54 4.84 4.04
C ALA A 125 -11.92 6.18 4.49
N TYR A 126 -10.95 6.70 3.72
CA TYR A 126 -10.35 8.00 4.03
C TYR A 126 -11.36 9.15 3.91
N SER A 127 -12.22 9.13 2.88
CA SER A 127 -13.26 10.14 2.70
C SER A 127 -14.24 10.16 3.87
N SER A 128 -14.71 8.99 4.30
CA SER A 128 -15.61 8.86 5.46
C SER A 128 -14.95 9.37 6.75
N SER A 129 -13.65 9.10 6.91
CA SER A 129 -12.91 9.50 8.11
C SER A 129 -12.77 11.01 8.30
N ILE A 130 -12.90 11.81 7.22
CA ILE A 130 -12.81 13.27 7.28
C ILE A 130 -14.07 13.88 7.87
N PHE A 131 -15.24 13.30 7.58
CA PHE A 131 -16.53 13.83 8.03
C PHE A 131 -16.96 13.33 9.41
N LEU A 132 -16.26 12.33 9.96
CA LEU A 132 -16.60 11.72 11.25
C LEU A 132 -16.05 12.47 12.48
N LYS A 133 -15.40 13.63 12.30
CA LYS A 133 -14.97 14.48 13.41
C LYS A 133 -15.91 15.67 13.50
N ASN A 134 -17.04 15.51 14.21
CA ASN A 134 -17.84 16.55 14.91
C ASN A 134 -19.24 16.03 15.31
N VAL A 135 -19.31 15.01 16.18
CA VAL A 135 -20.47 14.86 17.08
C VAL A 135 -19.91 14.64 18.49
N SER A 136 -19.52 15.75 19.10
CA SER A 136 -19.35 15.84 20.55
C SER A 136 -20.17 17.07 20.94
N CYS A 137 -21.44 16.83 21.24
CA CYS A 137 -22.29 17.77 21.96
C CYS A 137 -21.82 17.88 23.40
#